data_AF-K1TVI3-F1
#
_entry.id   AF-K1TVI3-F1
#
_cell.length_a   1.000
_cell.length_b   1.000
_cell.length_c   1.000
_cell.angle_alpha   90.00
_cell.angle_beta   90.00
_cell.angle_gamma   90.00
#
_symmetry.space_group_name_H-M   'P 1'
#
loop_
_entity.id
_entity.type
_entity.pdbx_description
1 polymer ?
#
loop_
_entity_poly.entity_id
_entity_poly.type
_entity_poly.pdbx_seq_one_letter_code
_entity_poly.pdbx_strand_id
1 'polypeptide(L)'
;VLSSLFIVAKFELYSVYSIRFRRKPTLCADCRDLPARLDKALWSVRQAAILTSGTLSAGGNFTHTVQRIGLNNPQTFRAESPFDYKRNCILYFPKRTSTPFDEVEWLSQEIEQLVQVCHGHALVLFTSYDQMGRVQQRLQGRVAYPLLTARRNGQLFVQAFKQLSNAVLFAAGPCWEGVDFPGDRVSLLIIIRLPFPVPDPVSDAEKAKYPDLHSYIQAEVIPTMQKKLRQGFGRAIRTETD
;
A
#
# COMPACT_ATOMS: atom_id res chain seq x y z
N VAL A 1 -21.54 8.61 -18.99
CA VAL A 1 -22.56 7.73 -18.40
C VAL A 1 -22.42 6.36 -19.05
N LEU A 2 -21.56 5.49 -18.54
CA LEU A 2 -21.36 4.13 -19.07
C LEU A 2 -22.04 3.16 -18.13
N SER A 3 -23.23 2.73 -18.53
CA SER A 3 -24.00 1.64 -17.93
C SER A 3 -23.15 0.37 -17.91
N SER A 4 -22.58 0.07 -16.75
CA SER A 4 -21.97 -1.22 -16.48
C SER A 4 -23.10 -2.16 -16.09
N LEU A 5 -23.42 -3.13 -16.96
CA LEU A 5 -24.37 -4.18 -16.62
C LEU A 5 -23.70 -5.09 -15.57
N PHE A 6 -24.01 -4.86 -14.30
CA PHE A 6 -23.56 -5.69 -13.19
C PHE A 6 -24.55 -6.83 -13.00
N ILE A 7 -24.16 -8.05 -13.38
CA ILE A 7 -24.86 -9.25 -12.95
C ILE A 7 -24.11 -9.76 -11.73
N VAL A 8 -24.55 -9.35 -10.53
CA VAL A 8 -24.14 -10.01 -9.29
C VAL A 8 -25.03 -11.25 -9.15
N ALA A 9 -24.59 -12.36 -9.75
CA ALA A 9 -25.21 -13.64 -9.48
C ALA A 9 -24.71 -14.13 -8.11
N LYS A 10 -25.59 -14.16 -7.11
CA LYS A 10 -25.31 -14.79 -5.81
C LYS A 10 -25.32 -16.31 -6.02
N PHE A 11 -24.15 -16.91 -6.14
CA PHE A 11 -23.99 -18.34 -5.86
C PHE A 11 -23.59 -18.48 -4.38
N GLU A 12 -24.09 -19.49 -3.68
CA GLU A 12 -23.94 -19.64 -2.21
C GLU A 12 -22.52 -19.46 -1.70
N LEU A 13 -21.51 -19.80 -2.51
CA LEU A 13 -20.10 -19.84 -2.12
C LEU A 13 -19.22 -18.72 -2.69
N TYR A 14 -19.68 -18.01 -3.74
CA TYR A 14 -18.83 -17.09 -4.50
C TYR A 14 -19.55 -15.79 -4.85
N SER A 15 -18.82 -14.68 -4.74
CA SER A 15 -19.18 -13.42 -5.38
C SER A 15 -18.67 -13.45 -6.81
N VAL A 16 -19.58 -13.53 -7.78
CA VAL A 16 -19.23 -13.43 -9.21
C VAL A 16 -19.45 -12.00 -9.66
N TYR A 17 -18.43 -11.39 -10.25
CA TYR A 17 -18.46 -10.02 -10.76
C TYR A 17 -17.72 -9.91 -12.09
N SER A 18 -18.09 -8.93 -12.91
CA SER A 18 -17.42 -8.65 -14.16
C SER A 18 -16.52 -7.42 -14.04
N ILE A 19 -15.31 -7.52 -14.59
CA ILE A 19 -14.39 -6.38 -14.72
C ILE A 19 -13.94 -6.26 -16.17
N ARG A 20 -13.53 -5.06 -16.58
CA ARG A 20 -12.84 -4.88 -17.87
C ARG A 20 -11.33 -5.01 -17.66
N PHE A 21 -10.77 -6.16 -18.01
CA PHE A 21 -9.33 -6.37 -18.03
C PHE A 21 -8.80 -6.24 -19.47
N ARG A 22 -7.85 -5.33 -19.71
CA ARG A 22 -7.29 -5.04 -21.05
C ARG A 22 -8.37 -4.82 -22.14
N ARG A 23 -9.42 -4.06 -21.80
CA ARG A 23 -10.61 -3.78 -22.65
C ARG A 23 -11.50 -4.99 -22.97
N LYS A 24 -11.22 -6.18 -22.44
CA LYS A 24 -12.08 -7.36 -22.56
C LYS A 24 -12.93 -7.54 -21.31
N PRO A 25 -14.23 -7.90 -21.43
CA PRO A 25 -15.01 -8.31 -20.28
C PRO A 25 -14.43 -9.61 -19.72
N THR A 26 -14.15 -9.62 -18.42
CA THR A 26 -13.62 -10.77 -17.69
C THR A 26 -14.55 -11.04 -16.52
N LEU A 27 -14.96 -12.30 -16.37
CA LEU A 27 -15.72 -12.76 -15.22
C LEU A 27 -14.73 -13.19 -14.14
N CYS A 28 -14.90 -12.68 -12.93
CA CYS A 28 -14.11 -13.03 -11.76
C CYS A 28 -15.03 -13.64 -10.70
N ALA A 29 -14.51 -14.60 -9.94
CA ALA A 29 -15.19 -15.18 -8.81
C ALA A 29 -14.27 -15.08 -7.59
N ASP A 30 -14.80 -14.53 -6.49
CA ASP A 30 -14.11 -14.47 -5.21
C ASP A 30 -14.87 -15.25 -4.14
N CYS A 31 -14.14 -15.88 -3.23
CA CYS A 31 -14.72 -16.72 -2.18
C CYS A 31 -15.35 -15.84 -1.09
N ARG A 32 -16.65 -16.05 -0.81
CA ARG A 32 -17.36 -15.27 0.22
C ARG A 32 -17.02 -15.65 1.65
N ASP A 33 -16.63 -16.90 1.85
CA ASP A 33 -16.36 -17.47 3.17
C ASP A 33 -14.96 -18.09 3.20
N LEU A 34 -13.96 -17.23 3.00
CA LEU A 34 -12.57 -17.61 3.18
C LEU A 34 -12.29 -18.19 4.58
N PRO A 35 -12.82 -17.63 5.69
CA PRO A 35 -12.67 -18.20 7.02
C PRO A 35 -13.08 -19.67 7.12
N ALA A 36 -14.31 -20.03 6.74
CA ALA A 36 -14.77 -21.42 6.87
C ALA A 36 -14.00 -22.38 5.97
N ARG A 37 -13.52 -21.91 4.81
CA ARG A 37 -12.68 -22.73 3.93
C ARG A 37 -11.30 -22.98 4.50
N LEU A 38 -10.66 -21.96 5.06
CA LEU A 38 -9.36 -22.11 5.72
C LEU A 38 -9.51 -22.98 6.98
N ASP A 39 -10.60 -22.86 7.71
CA ASP A 39 -10.89 -23.75 8.83
C ASP A 39 -10.99 -25.21 8.38
N LYS A 40 -11.81 -25.50 7.37
CA LYS A 40 -11.94 -26.85 6.82
C LYS A 40 -10.63 -27.40 6.22
N ALA A 41 -9.85 -26.57 5.56
CA ALA A 41 -8.66 -27.00 4.82
C ALA A 41 -7.39 -27.07 5.68
N LEU A 42 -7.27 -26.21 6.70
CA LEU A 42 -6.03 -26.01 7.45
C LEU A 42 -6.24 -26.15 8.97
N TRP A 43 -7.21 -25.46 9.56
CA TRP A 43 -7.30 -25.34 11.02
C TRP A 43 -7.92 -26.57 11.69
N SER A 44 -8.96 -27.14 11.07
CA SER A 44 -9.66 -28.36 11.54
C SER A 44 -8.82 -29.63 11.42
N VAL A 45 -7.72 -29.59 10.66
CA VAL A 45 -6.77 -30.71 10.48
C VAL A 45 -5.92 -30.95 11.76
N ARG A 46 -6.08 -30.11 12.80
CA ARG A 46 -5.43 -30.22 14.13
C ARG A 46 -3.89 -30.34 14.08
N GLN A 47 -3.27 -29.70 13.10
CA GLN A 47 -1.83 -29.56 13.05
C GLN A 47 -1.42 -28.24 13.71
N ALA A 48 -0.37 -28.28 14.55
CA ALA A 48 0.21 -27.04 15.09
C ALA A 48 0.80 -26.21 13.95
N ALA A 49 0.42 -24.93 13.89
CA ALA A 49 0.88 -23.99 12.87
C ALA A 49 1.38 -22.70 13.52
N ILE A 50 2.49 -22.18 13.03
CA ILE A 50 3.01 -20.85 13.41
C ILE A 50 2.83 -19.93 12.21
N LEU A 51 2.03 -18.88 12.39
CA LEU A 51 1.87 -17.82 11.40
C LEU A 51 2.78 -16.65 11.81
N THR A 52 3.74 -16.32 10.95
CA THR A 52 4.67 -15.21 11.18
C THR A 52 4.66 -14.24 10.01
N SER A 53 4.57 -12.95 10.31
CA SER A 53 4.79 -11.86 9.36
C SER A 53 4.83 -10.53 10.10
N GLY A 54 5.65 -9.60 9.62
CA GLY A 54 5.78 -8.26 10.19
C GLY A 54 4.50 -7.42 10.14
N THR A 55 3.47 -7.85 9.40
CA THR A 55 2.24 -7.06 9.17
C THR A 55 0.94 -7.82 9.47
N LEU A 56 1.02 -8.88 10.28
CA LEU A 56 -0.18 -9.58 10.78
C LEU A 56 -1.00 -8.71 11.75
N SER A 57 -0.35 -7.82 12.49
CA SER A 57 -1.03 -6.85 13.34
C SER A 57 -1.38 -5.56 12.58
N ALA A 58 -2.58 -5.03 12.81
CA ALA A 58 -2.99 -3.71 12.36
C ALA A 58 -3.44 -2.90 13.59
N GLY A 59 -3.00 -1.64 13.71
CA GLY A 59 -3.31 -0.82 14.88
C GLY A 59 -2.90 -1.45 16.22
N GLY A 60 -1.91 -2.35 16.20
CA GLY A 60 -1.45 -3.06 17.39
C GLY A 60 -2.26 -4.30 17.81
N ASN A 61 -3.34 -4.64 17.11
CA ASN A 61 -4.15 -5.84 17.37
C ASN A 61 -4.09 -6.84 16.21
N PHE A 62 -4.42 -8.10 16.47
CA PHE A 62 -4.51 -9.16 15.45
C PHE A 62 -5.95 -9.45 15.01
N THR A 63 -6.94 -8.73 15.56
CA THR A 63 -8.38 -9.00 15.38
C THR A 63 -8.76 -9.11 13.92
N HIS A 64 -8.32 -8.16 13.09
CA HIS A 64 -8.59 -8.17 11.65
C HIS A 64 -8.08 -9.43 10.95
N THR A 65 -6.81 -9.78 11.19
CA THR A 65 -6.20 -10.98 10.59
C THR A 65 -6.89 -12.24 11.08
N VAL A 66 -7.13 -12.37 12.38
CA VAL A 66 -7.78 -13.53 13.01
C VAL A 66 -9.17 -13.77 12.44
N GLN A 67 -10.00 -12.72 12.33
CA GLN A 67 -11.33 -12.79 11.74
C GLN A 67 -11.26 -13.18 10.25
N ARG A 68 -10.37 -12.55 9.49
CA ARG A 68 -10.27 -12.74 8.04
C ARG A 68 -9.83 -14.15 7.64
N ILE A 69 -9.01 -14.81 8.46
CA ILE A 69 -8.54 -16.17 8.18
C ILE A 69 -9.29 -17.25 8.97
N GLY A 70 -10.24 -16.88 9.83
CA GLY A 70 -11.07 -17.81 10.58
C GLY A 70 -10.35 -18.54 11.72
N LEU A 71 -9.40 -17.91 12.39
CA LEU A 71 -8.76 -18.51 13.56
C LEU A 71 -9.63 -18.36 14.82
N ASN A 72 -9.76 -19.44 15.58
CA ASN A 72 -10.48 -19.45 16.85
C ASN A 72 -9.51 -19.22 18.01
N ASN A 73 -9.55 -18.02 18.60
CA ASN A 73 -8.78 -17.61 19.79
C ASN A 73 -7.29 -18.05 19.78
N PRO A 74 -6.51 -17.68 18.76
CA PRO A 74 -5.11 -18.10 18.68
C PRO A 74 -4.27 -17.42 19.77
N GLN A 75 -3.20 -18.09 20.18
CA GLN A 75 -2.13 -17.42 20.91
C GLN A 75 -1.49 -16.39 19.98
N THR A 76 -1.35 -15.15 20.46
CA THR A 76 -0.77 -14.06 19.69
C THR A 76 0.44 -13.50 20.40
N PHE A 77 1.47 -13.18 19.62
CA PHE A 77 2.68 -12.54 20.10
C PHE A 77 3.07 -11.44 19.13
N ARG A 78 3.34 -10.25 19.65
CA ARG A 78 3.83 -9.11 18.89
C ARG A 78 5.23 -8.77 19.38
N ALA A 79 6.23 -9.10 18.60
CA ALA A 79 7.58 -8.58 18.83
C ALA A 79 7.57 -7.06 18.64
N GLU A 80 8.32 -6.35 19.49
CA GLU A 80 8.59 -4.93 19.27
C GLU A 80 9.52 -4.75 18.06
N SER A 81 9.43 -3.58 17.43
CA SER A 81 10.31 -3.23 16.32
C SER A 81 11.74 -3.07 16.86
N PRO A 82 12.76 -3.69 16.23
CA PRO A 82 14.15 -3.48 16.65
C PRO A 82 14.67 -2.07 16.31
N PHE A 83 13.96 -1.32 15.46
CA PHE A 83 14.34 0.03 15.01
C PHE A 83 13.99 1.13 16.02
N ASP A 84 14.97 1.99 16.35
CA ASP A 84 14.78 3.19 17.16
C ASP A 84 14.33 4.38 16.29
N TYR A 85 13.07 4.35 15.85
CA TYR A 85 12.49 5.41 15.01
C TYR A 85 12.58 6.80 15.64
N LYS A 86 12.62 6.91 16.98
CA LYS A 86 12.70 8.21 17.65
C LYS A 86 14.06 8.88 17.46
N ARG A 87 15.12 8.08 17.36
CA ARG A 87 16.47 8.58 17.11
C ARG A 87 16.81 8.67 15.63
N ASN A 88 16.27 7.76 14.82
CA ASN A 88 16.73 7.56 13.45
C ASN A 88 15.76 8.11 12.39
N CYS A 89 14.57 8.59 12.78
CA CYS A 89 13.59 9.11 11.83
C CYS A 89 13.02 10.47 12.26
N ILE A 90 12.84 11.35 11.28
CA ILE A 90 12.07 12.59 11.43
C ILE A 90 10.79 12.44 10.63
N LEU A 91 9.64 12.62 11.30
CA LEU A 91 8.35 12.67 10.63
C LEU A 91 8.02 14.13 10.29
N TYR A 92 7.90 14.42 9.00
CA TYR A 92 7.62 15.74 8.49
C TYR A 92 6.23 15.80 7.85
N PHE A 93 5.43 16.78 8.26
CA PHE A 93 4.16 17.13 7.63
C PHE A 93 4.28 18.52 7.00
N PRO A 94 4.29 18.63 5.66
CA PRO A 94 4.42 19.92 5.00
C PRO A 94 3.23 20.82 5.30
N LYS A 95 3.50 22.10 5.53
CA LYS A 95 2.45 23.10 5.73
C LYS A 95 1.73 23.32 4.42
N ARG A 96 0.45 22.96 4.36
CA ARG A 96 -0.40 23.27 3.21
C ARG A 96 -0.82 24.73 3.30
N THR A 97 -0.35 25.58 2.38
CA THR A 97 -0.84 26.95 2.27
C THR A 97 -2.30 26.91 1.78
N SER A 98 -3.15 27.77 2.34
CA SER A 98 -4.61 27.81 2.12
C SER A 98 -5.03 28.28 0.72
N THR A 99 -4.08 28.49 -0.17
CA THR A 99 -4.34 28.92 -1.56
C THR A 99 -4.77 27.74 -2.42
N PRO A 100 -5.71 27.93 -3.37
CA PRO A 100 -6.10 26.91 -4.33
C PRO A 100 -5.00 26.73 -5.38
N PHE A 101 -3.85 26.19 -4.97
CA PHE A 101 -2.84 25.72 -5.92
C PHE A 101 -3.33 24.45 -6.61
N ASP A 102 -2.97 24.29 -7.88
CA ASP A 102 -2.95 22.97 -8.52
C ASP A 102 -2.15 22.05 -7.59
N GLU A 103 -2.81 21.02 -7.05
CA GLU A 103 -2.20 20.10 -6.09
C GLU A 103 -0.89 19.51 -6.64
N VAL A 104 -0.83 19.28 -7.95
CA VAL A 104 0.37 18.78 -8.61
C VAL A 104 1.51 19.80 -8.55
N GLU A 105 1.22 21.09 -8.69
CA GLU A 105 2.24 22.15 -8.61
C GLU A 105 2.81 22.23 -7.20
N TRP A 106 1.93 22.26 -6.19
CA TRP A 106 2.35 22.27 -4.78
C TRP A 106 3.19 21.03 -4.43
N LEU A 107 2.73 19.84 -4.85
CA LEU A 107 3.50 18.60 -4.65
C LEU A 107 4.86 18.64 -5.34
N SER A 108 4.93 19.14 -6.58
CA SER A 108 6.20 19.28 -7.29
C SER A 108 7.17 20.18 -6.53
N GLN A 109 6.73 21.35 -6.08
CA GLN A 109 7.59 22.28 -5.33
C GLN A 109 8.09 21.68 -4.01
N GLU A 110 7.19 21.03 -3.26
CA GLU A 110 7.54 20.40 -1.98
C GLU A 110 8.54 19.24 -2.18
N ILE A 111 8.29 18.37 -3.16
CA ILE A 111 9.19 17.26 -3.48
C ILE A 111 10.55 17.79 -3.94
N GLU A 112 10.59 18.83 -4.78
CA GLU A 112 11.84 19.45 -5.25
C GLU A 112 12.70 19.92 -4.08
N GLN A 113 12.10 20.67 -3.15
CA GLN A 113 12.79 21.20 -1.97
C GLN A 113 13.33 20.08 -1.08
N LEU A 114 12.49 19.10 -0.74
CA LEU A 114 12.90 17.97 0.10
C LEU A 114 14.03 17.16 -0.55
N VAL A 115 13.90 16.87 -1.85
CA VAL A 115 14.93 16.15 -2.62
C VAL A 115 16.24 16.92 -2.67
N GLN A 116 16.20 18.25 -2.81
CA GLN A 116 17.41 19.08 -2.81
C GLN A 116 18.10 19.04 -1.44
N VAL A 117 17.36 19.20 -0.35
CA VAL A 117 17.88 19.18 1.03
C VAL A 117 18.44 17.80 1.40
N CYS A 118 17.80 16.72 0.97
CA CYS A 118 18.24 15.35 1.25
C CYS A 118 19.26 14.81 0.24
N HIS A 119 19.73 15.65 -0.69
CA HIS A 119 20.69 15.29 -1.73
C HIS A 119 20.30 14.10 -2.62
N GLY A 120 19.01 14.01 -2.96
CA GLY A 120 18.45 12.84 -3.64
C GLY A 120 18.04 11.79 -2.62
N HIS A 121 18.48 10.54 -2.84
CA HIS A 121 18.19 9.40 -1.95
C HIS A 121 16.70 9.24 -1.61
N ALA A 122 15.85 9.59 -2.58
CA ALA A 122 14.44 9.78 -2.33
C ALA A 122 13.60 8.70 -2.98
N LEU A 123 12.72 8.08 -2.19
CA LEU A 123 11.64 7.24 -2.66
C LEU A 123 10.32 7.99 -2.51
N VAL A 124 9.66 8.26 -3.63
CA VAL A 124 8.37 8.97 -3.66
C VAL A 124 7.27 8.00 -4.06
N LEU A 125 6.40 7.67 -3.11
CA LEU A 125 5.31 6.72 -3.26
C LEU A 125 3.99 7.43 -3.58
N PHE A 126 3.48 7.15 -4.77
CA PHE A 126 2.20 7.64 -5.27
C PHE A 126 1.12 6.56 -5.18
N THR A 127 -0.12 7.00 -4.98
CA THR A 127 -1.33 6.16 -5.09
C THR A 127 -1.96 6.22 -6.48
N SER A 128 -1.51 7.12 -7.36
CA SER A 128 -2.01 7.32 -8.72
C SER A 128 -0.89 7.45 -9.74
N TYR A 129 -0.97 6.71 -10.85
CA TYR A 129 -0.05 6.84 -11.98
C TYR A 129 -0.17 8.18 -12.70
N ASP A 130 -1.38 8.75 -12.74
CA ASP A 130 -1.62 10.05 -13.37
C ASP A 130 -0.91 11.16 -12.60
N GLN A 131 -1.12 11.22 -11.28
CA GLN A 131 -0.47 12.19 -10.41
C GLN A 131 1.06 12.05 -10.46
N MET A 132 1.57 10.81 -10.40
CA MET A 132 3.00 10.53 -10.54
C MET A 132 3.56 11.07 -11.86
N GLY A 133 2.86 10.84 -12.98
CA GLY A 133 3.28 11.32 -14.30
C GLY A 133 3.30 12.85 -14.38
N ARG A 134 2.25 13.51 -13.89
CA ARG A 134 2.14 14.98 -13.91
C ARG A 134 3.20 15.66 -13.04
N VAL A 135 3.53 15.09 -11.88
CA VAL A 135 4.61 15.57 -11.00
C VAL A 135 5.98 15.31 -11.64
N GLN A 136 6.20 14.11 -12.20
CA GLN A 136 7.45 13.75 -12.88
C GLN A 136 7.79 14.69 -14.03
N GLN A 137 6.80 15.03 -14.87
CA GLN A 137 6.99 15.97 -15.97
C GLN A 137 7.42 17.37 -15.51
N ARG A 138 6.89 17.84 -14.39
CA ARG A 138 7.25 19.15 -13.83
C ARG A 138 8.65 19.19 -13.22
N LEU A 139 9.08 18.08 -12.63
CA LEU A 139 10.39 17.97 -11.98
C LEU A 139 11.52 17.61 -12.94
N GLN A 140 11.19 17.16 -14.14
CA GLN A 140 12.17 16.83 -15.16
C GLN A 140 13.01 18.07 -15.51
N GLY A 141 14.31 18.00 -15.27
CA GLY A 141 15.25 19.12 -15.49
C GLY A 141 15.32 20.14 -14.34
N ARG A 142 14.50 20.03 -13.29
CA ARG A 142 14.59 20.87 -12.08
C ARG A 142 15.38 20.20 -10.96
N VAL A 143 15.29 18.88 -10.88
CA VAL A 143 16.03 18.08 -9.91
C VAL A 143 17.42 17.75 -10.47
N ALA A 144 18.46 18.00 -9.67
CA ALA A 144 19.87 17.75 -10.05
C ALA A 144 20.26 16.26 -10.06
N TYR A 145 19.37 15.39 -9.60
CA TYR A 145 19.59 13.95 -9.44
C TYR A 145 18.83 13.14 -10.51
N PRO A 146 19.35 11.97 -10.92
CA PRO A 146 18.63 11.06 -11.80
C PRO A 146 17.22 10.75 -11.28
N LEU A 147 16.21 11.02 -12.11
CA LEU A 147 14.80 10.76 -11.80
C LEU A 147 14.33 9.49 -12.52
N LEU A 148 14.05 8.44 -11.76
CA LEU A 148 13.56 7.16 -12.24
C LEU A 148 12.07 7.01 -11.94
N THR A 149 11.33 6.30 -12.79
CA THR A 149 9.88 6.11 -12.61
C THR A 149 9.49 4.65 -12.78
N ALA A 150 9.21 3.98 -11.66
CA ALA A 150 8.71 2.62 -11.61
C ALA A 150 7.17 2.60 -11.76
N ARG A 151 6.71 2.18 -12.95
CA ARG A 151 5.29 1.89 -13.21
C ARG A 151 5.00 0.39 -13.01
N ARG A 152 4.11 -0.19 -13.81
CA ARG A 152 3.88 -1.65 -13.85
C ARG A 152 5.18 -2.35 -14.26
N ASN A 153 5.55 -3.45 -13.59
CA ASN A 153 6.81 -4.16 -13.80
C ASN A 153 8.06 -3.29 -13.60
N GLY A 154 8.03 -2.34 -12.67
CA GLY A 154 9.10 -1.37 -12.40
C GLY A 154 10.39 -1.94 -11.80
N GLN A 155 10.59 -3.27 -11.81
CA GLN A 155 11.73 -3.93 -11.18
C GLN A 155 13.07 -3.47 -11.78
N LEU A 156 13.11 -3.20 -13.09
CA LEU A 156 14.28 -2.63 -13.77
C LEU A 156 14.63 -1.23 -13.24
N PHE A 157 13.63 -0.37 -13.03
CA PHE A 157 13.85 0.98 -12.50
C PHE A 157 14.30 0.96 -11.04
N VAL A 158 13.79 0.00 -10.28
CA VAL A 158 14.27 -0.21 -8.90
C VAL A 158 15.70 -0.69 -8.93
N GLN A 159 16.05 -1.66 -9.77
CA GLN A 159 17.43 -2.14 -9.91
C GLN A 159 18.38 -1.01 -10.33
N ALA A 160 17.97 -0.17 -11.30
CA ALA A 160 18.73 1.01 -11.69
C ALA A 160 18.90 1.99 -10.52
N PHE A 161 17.84 2.22 -9.74
CA PHE A 161 17.92 3.03 -8.52
C PHE A 161 18.93 2.46 -7.51
N LYS A 162 19.01 1.13 -7.38
CA LYS A 162 20.01 0.46 -6.52
C LYS A 162 21.45 0.61 -7.00
N GLN A 163 21.66 0.93 -8.28
CA GLN A 163 23.01 1.06 -8.84
C GLN A 163 23.53 2.50 -8.75
N LEU A 164 22.62 3.49 -8.71
CA LEU A 164 22.98 4.90 -8.60
C LEU A 164 23.35 5.26 -7.16
N SER A 165 24.35 6.14 -7.01
CA SER A 165 24.77 6.67 -5.71
C SER A 165 23.68 7.53 -5.08
N ASN A 166 23.13 8.46 -5.85
CA ASN A 166 22.09 9.40 -5.46
C ASN A 166 21.06 9.51 -6.59
N ALA A 167 19.81 9.19 -6.29
CA ALA A 167 18.72 9.22 -7.27
C ALA A 167 17.39 9.51 -6.59
N VAL A 168 16.38 9.78 -7.40
CA VAL A 168 14.98 9.90 -6.99
C VAL A 168 14.19 8.83 -7.71
N LEU A 169 13.48 7.98 -6.97
CA LEU A 169 12.60 6.97 -7.53
C LEU A 169 11.15 7.32 -7.27
N PHE A 170 10.42 7.54 -8.35
CA PHE A 170 8.97 7.66 -8.31
C PHE A 170 8.36 6.28 -8.51
N ALA A 171 7.49 5.87 -7.60
CA ALA A 171 6.88 4.55 -7.63
C ALA A 171 5.39 4.61 -7.31
N ALA A 172 4.61 3.76 -7.98
CA ALA A 172 3.17 3.62 -7.74
C ALA A 172 2.72 2.17 -7.89
N GLY A 173 1.51 1.89 -7.39
CA GLY A 173 0.85 0.60 -7.59
C GLY A 173 1.61 -0.59 -6.98
N PRO A 174 1.95 -1.64 -7.75
CA PRO A 174 2.59 -2.86 -7.23
C PRO A 174 3.94 -2.64 -6.51
N CYS A 175 4.60 -1.51 -6.75
CA CYS A 175 5.85 -1.16 -6.09
C CYS A 175 5.71 -0.99 -4.56
N TRP A 176 4.49 -0.78 -4.05
CA TRP A 176 4.21 -0.72 -2.61
C TRP A 176 4.41 -2.06 -1.89
N GLU A 177 4.26 -3.18 -2.59
CA GLU A 177 4.08 -4.49 -1.96
C GLU A 177 5.17 -5.50 -2.33
N GLY A 178 5.77 -5.38 -3.51
CA GLY A 178 6.62 -6.43 -4.09
C GLY A 178 8.09 -6.07 -4.31
N VAL A 179 8.54 -4.88 -3.89
CA VAL A 179 9.88 -4.40 -4.23
C VAL A 179 10.70 -4.09 -2.99
N ASP A 180 11.92 -4.62 -2.95
CA ASP A 180 12.88 -4.35 -1.89
C ASP A 180 13.74 -3.15 -2.29
N PHE A 181 13.68 -2.07 -1.52
CA PHE A 181 14.52 -0.90 -1.73
C PHE A 181 15.77 -1.02 -0.84
N PRO A 182 16.93 -0.55 -1.31
CA PRO A 182 18.15 -0.54 -0.49
C PRO A 182 17.97 0.51 0.61
N GLY A 183 17.73 0.07 1.85
CA GLY A 183 17.48 0.95 3.00
C GLY A 183 18.64 1.90 3.29
N ASP A 184 19.87 1.44 3.03
CA ASP A 184 21.11 2.23 3.11
C ASP A 184 21.17 3.40 2.11
N ARG A 185 20.31 3.42 1.08
CA ARG A 185 20.31 4.46 0.04
C ARG A 185 19.07 5.33 0.04
N VAL A 186 18.05 5.02 0.85
CA VAL A 186 16.82 5.80 0.95
C VAL A 186 16.84 6.57 2.28
N SER A 187 17.29 7.82 2.24
CA SER A 187 17.23 8.72 3.40
C SER A 187 15.94 9.55 3.43
N LEU A 188 15.21 9.62 2.31
CA LEU A 188 13.97 10.38 2.17
C LEU A 188 12.84 9.50 1.62
N LEU A 189 11.83 9.23 2.46
CA LEU A 189 10.59 8.59 2.04
C LEU A 189 9.46 9.63 1.99
N ILE A 190 8.89 9.85 0.80
CA ILE A 190 7.74 10.73 0.61
C ILE A 190 6.51 9.89 0.28
N ILE A 191 5.49 9.96 1.13
CA ILE A 191 4.19 9.32 0.90
C ILE A 191 3.18 10.40 0.54
N ILE A 192 2.82 10.47 -0.74
CA ILE A 192 1.98 11.55 -1.29
C ILE A 192 0.56 11.50 -0.72
N ARG A 193 0.04 10.29 -0.50
CA ARG A 193 -1.26 10.04 0.12
C ARG A 193 -1.25 8.72 0.86
N LEU A 194 -2.07 8.63 1.90
CA LEU A 194 -2.33 7.36 2.58
C LEU A 194 -2.90 6.35 1.57
N PRO A 195 -2.40 5.09 1.60
CA PRO A 195 -2.72 4.09 0.59
C PRO A 195 -4.05 3.40 0.91
N PHE A 196 -5.14 4.17 0.95
CA PHE A 196 -6.47 3.63 1.12
C PHE A 196 -6.83 2.66 -0.03
N PRO A 197 -7.51 1.54 0.25
CA PRO A 197 -7.98 0.64 -0.78
C PRO A 197 -8.97 1.36 -1.69
N VAL A 198 -8.88 1.09 -2.99
CA VAL A 198 -9.84 1.60 -3.97
C VAL A 198 -11.09 0.72 -3.89
N PRO A 199 -12.30 1.30 -3.77
CA PRO A 199 -13.52 0.52 -3.79
C PRO A 199 -13.64 -0.30 -5.07
N ASP A 200 -13.87 -1.59 -4.91
CA ASP A 200 -14.17 -2.56 -5.95
C ASP A 200 -15.44 -3.36 -5.62
N PRO A 201 -15.99 -4.15 -6.55
CA PRO A 201 -17.23 -4.90 -6.32
C PRO A 201 -17.16 -5.88 -5.14
N VAL A 202 -15.96 -6.37 -4.78
CA VAL A 202 -15.77 -7.25 -3.62
C VAL A 202 -15.91 -6.42 -2.35
N SER A 203 -15.25 -5.27 -2.29
CA SER A 203 -15.33 -4.33 -1.16
C SER A 203 -16.75 -3.79 -0.95
N ASP A 204 -17.53 -3.61 -2.01
CA ASP A 204 -18.94 -3.20 -1.92
C ASP A 204 -19.82 -4.32 -1.33
N ALA A 205 -19.54 -5.58 -1.69
CA ALA A 205 -20.22 -6.74 -1.12
C ALA A 205 -19.85 -6.96 0.36
N GLU A 206 -18.57 -6.77 0.71
CA GLU A 206 -18.10 -6.81 2.11
C GLU A 206 -18.72 -5.69 2.93
N LYS A 207 -18.76 -4.46 2.39
CA LYS A 207 -19.39 -3.31 3.05
C LYS A 207 -20.85 -3.58 3.44
N ALA A 208 -21.59 -4.34 2.64
CA ALA A 208 -22.98 -4.71 2.92
C ALA A 208 -23.15 -5.65 4.14
N LYS A 209 -22.07 -6.23 4.67
CA LYS A 209 -22.09 -7.06 5.90
C LYS A 209 -22.06 -6.22 7.19
N TYR A 210 -21.78 -4.92 7.07
CA TYR A 210 -21.64 -4.01 8.20
C TYR A 210 -22.92 -3.17 8.37
N PRO A 211 -23.28 -2.80 9.61
CA PRO A 211 -24.51 -2.04 9.88
C PRO A 211 -24.47 -0.62 9.28
N ASP A 212 -23.28 -0.05 9.14
CA ASP A 212 -23.07 1.30 8.64
C ASP A 212 -21.67 1.47 8.04
N LEU A 213 -21.46 2.59 7.33
CA LEU A 213 -20.19 2.89 6.66
C LEU A 213 -19.04 3.11 7.64
N HIS A 214 -19.30 3.69 8.81
CA HIS A 214 -18.26 3.94 9.80
C HIS A 214 -17.70 2.61 10.35
N SER A 215 -18.59 1.68 10.70
CA SER A 215 -18.23 0.32 11.15
C SER A 215 -17.37 -0.42 10.12
N TYR A 216 -17.75 -0.38 8.84
CA TYR A 216 -16.93 -0.94 7.75
C TYR A 216 -15.56 -0.27 7.61
N ILE A 217 -15.51 1.06 7.70
CA ILE A 217 -14.24 1.80 7.59
C ILE A 217 -13.28 1.39 8.71
N GLN A 218 -13.76 1.31 9.95
CA GLN A 218 -12.94 0.94 11.10
C GLN A 218 -12.48 -0.51 11.04
N ALA A 219 -13.35 -1.43 10.60
CA ALA A 219 -13.05 -2.85 10.58
C ALA A 219 -12.18 -3.27 9.38
N GLU A 220 -12.37 -2.68 8.19
CA GLU A 220 -11.72 -3.17 6.96
C GLU A 220 -10.78 -2.14 6.33
N VAL A 221 -11.26 -0.91 6.14
CA VAL A 221 -10.54 0.11 5.36
C VAL A 221 -9.29 0.60 6.09
N ILE A 222 -9.43 0.95 7.37
CA ILE A 222 -8.32 1.44 8.20
C ILE A 222 -7.24 0.37 8.40
N PRO A 223 -7.57 -0.87 8.83
CA PRO A 223 -6.57 -1.93 8.98
C PRO A 223 -5.85 -2.27 7.67
N THR A 224 -6.58 -2.30 6.55
CA THR A 224 -5.98 -2.54 5.24
C THR A 224 -5.01 -1.44 4.84
N MET A 225 -5.37 -0.16 5.04
CA MET A 225 -4.49 0.97 4.80
C MET A 225 -3.25 0.92 5.70
N GLN A 226 -3.42 0.68 7.01
CA GLN A 226 -2.32 0.56 7.96
C GLN A 226 -1.36 -0.58 7.59
N LYS A 227 -1.90 -1.73 7.18
CA LYS A 227 -1.09 -2.87 6.72
C LYS A 227 -0.24 -2.48 5.51
N LYS A 228 -0.86 -1.85 4.50
CA LYS A 228 -0.17 -1.41 3.29
C LYS A 228 0.87 -0.32 3.57
N LEU A 229 0.55 0.61 4.46
CA LEU A 229 1.46 1.66 4.91
C LEU A 229 2.70 1.05 5.60
N ARG A 230 2.50 0.11 6.54
CA ARG A 230 3.61 -0.59 7.21
C ARG A 230 4.47 -1.38 6.23
N GLN A 231 3.86 -2.02 5.23
CA GLN A 231 4.60 -2.73 4.18
C GLN A 231 5.46 -1.78 3.35
N GLY A 232 4.93 -0.62 2.95
CA GLY A 232 5.70 0.40 2.23
C GLY A 232 6.83 0.97 3.09
N PHE A 233 6.55 1.30 4.35
CA PHE A 233 7.50 1.90 5.27
C PHE A 233 8.65 0.96 5.63
N GLY A 234 8.37 -0.29 6.01
CA GLY A 234 9.40 -1.29 6.36
C GLY A 234 10.26 -1.77 5.19
N ARG A 235 9.94 -1.35 3.96
CA ARG A 235 10.79 -1.57 2.77
C ARG A 235 11.75 -0.42 2.51
N ALA A 236 11.48 0.76 3.08
CA ALA A 236 12.32 1.94 2.93
C ALA A 236 13.40 2.01 4.03
N ILE A 237 13.08 1.56 5.26
CA ILE A 237 13.99 1.58 6.42
C ILE A 237 14.22 0.12 6.85
N ARG A 238 15.47 -0.36 6.83
CA ARG A 238 15.76 -1.81 6.96
C ARG A 238 16.90 -2.19 7.89
N THR A 239 17.82 -1.31 8.25
CA THR A 239 18.90 -1.65 9.19
C THR A 239 18.69 -1.03 10.58
N GLU A 240 19.07 -1.76 11.64
CA GLU A 240 19.02 -1.27 13.03
C GLU A 240 19.89 -0.02 13.23
N THR A 241 20.81 0.21 12.29
CA THR A 241 21.71 1.36 12.19
C THR A 241 21.25 2.44 11.19
N ASP A 242 20.16 2.20 10.43
CA ASP A 242 19.50 3.25 9.61
C ASP A 242 18.83 4.26 10.54
#